data_AF-K1Q623-F1
#
_entry.id   AF-K1Q623-F1
#
_cell.length_a   1.000
_cell.length_b   1.000
_cell.length_c   1.000
_cell.angle_alpha   90.00
_cell.angle_beta   90.00
_cell.angle_gamma   90.00
#
_symmetry.space_group_name_H-M   'P 1'
#
loop_
_entity.id
_entity.type
_entity.pdbx_description
1 polymer ?
#
loop_
_entity_poly.entity_id
_entity_poly.type
_entity_poly.pdbx_seq_one_letter_code
_entity_poly.pdbx_strand_id
1 'polypeptide(L)'
;MAEVSKKALDTTIAHSEIATFLNPPVQEIAAVKKKEKGQRVSIKGTVERMSSVLETGTSKRKIITIKDQSGSIEIKLWGNMVNLAMDCELDQTVLLSCLTLDLYLNRASLNSNPSTTLEVLKEEEHVNGIIEAACFDEDELSILVKDHLWKMEGHLMQTIFPLGEFSPNMMLKAITRGRNIVEIHVTIQTL
;
A
#
# COMPACT_ATOMS: atom_id res chain seq x y z
N MET A 1 23.19 51.29 -23.86
CA MET A 1 22.32 51.08 -22.69
C MET A 1 21.31 50.02 -23.07
N ALA A 2 21.43 48.81 -22.50
CA ALA A 2 20.54 47.69 -22.81
C ALA A 2 19.39 47.67 -21.80
N GLU A 3 18.15 47.80 -22.28
CA GLU A 3 16.94 47.60 -21.49
C GLU A 3 16.83 46.11 -21.11
N VAL A 4 17.11 45.82 -19.85
CA VAL A 4 16.75 44.54 -19.24
C VAL A 4 15.24 44.54 -19.03
N SER A 5 14.53 43.82 -19.89
CA SER A 5 13.10 43.57 -19.77
C SER A 5 12.79 42.87 -18.44
N LYS A 6 12.38 43.65 -17.45
CA LYS A 6 11.78 43.18 -16.20
C LYS A 6 10.37 42.64 -16.50
N LYS A 7 10.28 41.47 -17.14
CA LYS A 7 9.09 40.61 -17.00
C LYS A 7 9.26 39.76 -15.75
N ALA A 8 9.21 40.41 -14.59
CA ALA A 8 8.96 39.70 -13.34
C ALA A 8 7.52 39.16 -13.41
N LEU A 9 7.39 37.85 -13.18
CA LEU A 9 6.13 37.11 -13.23
C LEU A 9 5.10 37.74 -12.29
N ASP A 10 4.09 38.39 -12.85
CA ASP A 10 2.84 38.73 -12.16
C ASP A 10 1.80 37.63 -12.42
N THR A 11 2.14 36.39 -12.06
CA THR A 11 1.18 35.29 -12.04
C THR A 11 0.65 35.15 -10.63
N THR A 12 -0.50 35.78 -10.38
CA THR A 12 -1.31 35.48 -9.20
C THR A 12 -1.78 34.03 -9.33
N ILE A 13 -1.13 33.11 -8.61
CA ILE A 13 -1.56 31.71 -8.55
C ILE A 13 -2.91 31.68 -7.85
N ALA A 14 -3.92 31.04 -8.44
CA ALA A 14 -5.23 30.98 -7.84
C ALA A 14 -5.18 30.15 -6.54
N HIS A 15 -5.92 30.56 -5.51
CA HIS A 15 -5.96 29.82 -4.24
C HIS A 15 -6.38 28.35 -4.43
N SER A 16 -7.23 28.07 -5.42
CA SER A 16 -7.64 26.72 -5.81
C SER A 16 -6.49 25.87 -6.39
N GLU A 17 -5.56 26.50 -7.11
CA GLU A 17 -4.38 25.82 -7.66
C GLU A 17 -3.40 25.48 -6.54
N ILE A 18 -3.21 26.38 -5.57
CA ILE A 18 -2.41 26.12 -4.36
C ILE A 18 -3.04 24.97 -3.56
N ALA A 19 -4.35 25.01 -3.33
CA ALA A 19 -5.05 23.96 -2.60
C ALA A 19 -4.93 22.58 -3.28
N THR A 20 -5.09 22.52 -4.60
CA THR A 20 -4.96 21.29 -5.38
C THR A 20 -3.51 20.79 -5.42
N PHE A 21 -2.54 21.70 -5.41
CA PHE A 21 -1.12 21.34 -5.37
C PHE A 21 -0.73 20.73 -4.01
N LEU A 22 -1.21 21.30 -2.91
CA LEU A 22 -0.92 20.83 -1.56
C LEU A 22 -1.70 19.56 -1.22
N ASN A 23 -2.97 19.49 -1.64
CA ASN A 23 -3.90 18.40 -1.34
C ASN A 23 -4.60 17.92 -2.61
N PRO A 24 -3.88 17.24 -3.53
CA PRO A 24 -4.49 16.77 -4.77
C PRO A 24 -5.54 15.70 -4.46
N PRO A 25 -6.67 15.68 -5.20
CA PRO A 25 -7.72 14.69 -4.98
C PRO A 25 -7.23 13.28 -5.31
N VAL A 26 -7.78 12.30 -4.59
CA VAL A 26 -7.59 10.87 -4.88
C VAL A 26 -8.19 10.54 -6.22
N GLN A 27 -7.42 9.87 -7.08
CA GLN A 27 -7.80 9.57 -8.46
C GLN A 27 -7.46 8.11 -8.80
N GLU A 28 -8.21 7.56 -9.75
CA GLU A 28 -7.91 6.24 -10.31
C GLU A 28 -6.58 6.24 -11.07
N ILE A 29 -5.86 5.11 -11.02
CA ILE A 29 -4.56 4.95 -11.66
C ILE A 29 -4.64 5.20 -13.18
N ALA A 30 -5.69 4.74 -13.85
CA ALA A 30 -5.89 4.98 -15.28
C ALA A 30 -6.05 6.47 -15.62
N ALA A 31 -6.67 7.26 -14.73
CA ALA A 31 -6.78 8.71 -14.89
C ALA A 31 -5.43 9.40 -14.65
N VAL A 32 -4.68 8.97 -13.64
CA VAL A 32 -3.33 9.48 -13.35
C VAL A 32 -2.39 9.27 -14.53
N LYS A 33 -2.44 8.12 -15.21
CA LYS A 33 -1.59 7.81 -16.37
C LYS A 33 -1.80 8.74 -17.58
N LYS A 34 -2.93 9.46 -17.64
CA LYS A 34 -3.27 10.40 -18.72
C LYS A 34 -2.82 11.83 -18.44
N LYS A 35 -2.25 12.09 -17.27
CA LYS A 35 -1.81 13.43 -16.83
C LYS A 35 -0.41 13.77 -17.33
N GLU A 36 -0.08 15.04 -17.19
CA GLU A 36 1.24 15.57 -17.56
C GLU A 36 2.29 15.32 -16.48
N LYS A 37 3.54 15.15 -16.91
CA LYS A 37 4.70 15.04 -16.01
C LYS A 37 4.76 16.25 -15.07
N GLY A 38 5.05 15.99 -13.80
CA GLY A 38 5.17 17.00 -12.75
C GLY A 38 3.87 17.29 -11.99
N GLN A 39 2.71 16.84 -12.49
CA GLN A 39 1.45 17.02 -11.79
C GLN A 39 1.41 16.26 -10.46
N ARG A 40 0.77 16.88 -9.45
CA ARG A 40 0.56 16.28 -8.13
C ARG A 40 -0.73 15.47 -8.13
N VAL A 41 -0.67 14.26 -7.58
CA VAL A 41 -1.78 13.31 -7.53
C VAL A 41 -1.83 12.58 -6.20
N SER A 42 -3.00 12.12 -5.81
CA SER A 42 -3.18 11.17 -4.71
C SER A 42 -3.82 9.90 -5.27
N ILE A 43 -3.45 8.74 -4.75
CA ILE A 43 -4.00 7.44 -5.18
C ILE A 43 -4.30 6.55 -3.97
N LYS A 44 -5.35 5.76 -4.10
CA LYS A 44 -5.70 4.69 -3.17
C LYS A 44 -5.61 3.37 -3.92
N GLY A 45 -4.99 2.36 -3.32
CA GLY A 45 -4.96 1.03 -3.90
C GLY A 45 -4.24 0.02 -3.05
N THR A 46 -4.20 -1.21 -3.52
CA THR A 46 -3.60 -2.36 -2.84
C THR A 46 -2.14 -2.52 -3.23
N VAL A 47 -1.25 -2.78 -2.27
CA VAL A 47 0.16 -3.07 -2.51
C VAL A 47 0.30 -4.43 -3.21
N GLU A 48 0.72 -4.41 -4.48
CA GLU A 48 0.90 -5.62 -5.28
C GLU A 48 2.31 -6.18 -5.19
N ARG A 49 3.32 -5.30 -5.23
CA ARG A 49 4.74 -5.68 -5.24
C ARG A 49 5.58 -4.66 -4.49
N MET A 50 6.65 -5.12 -3.87
CA MET A 50 7.61 -4.27 -3.17
C MET A 50 9.03 -4.70 -3.51
N SER A 51 9.90 -3.74 -3.79
CA SER A 51 11.34 -3.99 -3.95
C SER A 51 12.05 -4.02 -2.60
N SER A 52 13.24 -4.62 -2.57
CA SER A 52 14.22 -4.32 -1.53
C SER A 52 14.58 -2.83 -1.53
N VAL A 53 15.12 -2.34 -0.42
CA VAL A 53 15.66 -0.98 -0.35
C VAL A 53 16.89 -0.88 -1.27
N LEU A 54 16.86 0.10 -2.16
CA LEU A 54 17.97 0.47 -3.01
C LEU A 54 18.67 1.67 -2.39
N GLU A 55 19.91 1.49 -1.94
CA GLU A 55 20.69 2.51 -1.26
C GLU A 55 22.03 2.73 -1.94
N THR A 56 22.35 4.00 -2.17
CA THR A 56 23.65 4.48 -2.65
C THR A 56 24.17 5.51 -1.64
N GLY A 57 25.45 5.90 -1.74
CA GLY A 57 26.03 6.90 -0.83
C GLY A 57 25.35 8.28 -0.83
N THR A 58 24.45 8.54 -1.79
CA THR A 58 23.74 9.82 -1.94
C THR A 58 22.23 9.69 -2.00
N SER A 59 21.67 8.47 -2.03
CA SER A 59 20.23 8.29 -2.17
C SER A 59 19.76 6.97 -1.59
N LYS A 60 18.55 6.98 -1.03
CA LYS A 60 17.86 5.79 -0.54
C LYS A 60 16.45 5.78 -1.12
N ARG A 61 16.03 4.65 -1.70
CA ARG A 61 14.67 4.49 -2.22
C ARG A 61 14.14 3.08 -2.07
N LYS A 62 12.82 2.98 -2.03
CA LYS A 62 12.06 1.72 -2.15
C LYS A 62 11.02 1.90 -3.24
N ILE A 63 10.80 0.88 -4.05
CA ILE A 63 9.80 0.90 -5.12
C ILE A 63 8.65 0.01 -4.68
N ILE A 64 7.44 0.55 -4.72
CA ILE A 64 6.21 -0.21 -4.50
C ILE A 64 5.35 -0.14 -5.76
N THR A 65 4.66 -1.22 -6.08
CA THR A 65 3.61 -1.23 -7.11
C THR A 65 2.27 -1.27 -6.41
N ILE A 66 1.43 -0.29 -6.69
CA ILE A 66 0.04 -0.23 -6.20
C ILE A 66 -0.89 -0.58 -7.36
N LYS A 67 -1.95 -1.34 -7.06
CA LYS A 67 -3.03 -1.67 -7.99
C LYS A 67 -4.38 -1.16 -7.48
N ASP A 68 -5.22 -0.70 -8.38
CA ASP A 68 -6.65 -0.49 -8.18
C ASP A 68 -7.43 -1.23 -9.28
N GLN A 69 -8.75 -1.03 -9.34
CA GLN A 69 -9.59 -1.66 -10.37
C GLN A 69 -9.27 -1.19 -11.81
N SER A 70 -8.59 -0.05 -11.95
CA SER A 70 -8.27 0.59 -13.24
C SER A 70 -6.87 0.23 -13.76
N GLY A 71 -5.98 -0.30 -12.91
CA GLY A 71 -4.67 -0.81 -13.30
C GLY A 71 -3.63 -0.71 -12.18
N SER A 72 -2.35 -0.79 -12.56
CA SER A 72 -1.22 -0.72 -11.62
C SER A 72 -0.21 0.39 -11.96
N ILE A 73 0.47 0.93 -10.96
CA ILE A 73 1.51 1.96 -11.13
C ILE A 73 2.65 1.78 -10.13
N GLU A 74 3.87 2.02 -10.59
CA GLU A 74 5.07 2.03 -9.74
C GLU A 74 5.22 3.38 -9.03
N ILE A 75 5.58 3.32 -7.75
CA ILE A 75 5.84 4.47 -6.89
C ILE A 75 7.25 4.35 -6.32
N LYS A 76 8.08 5.35 -6.57
CA LYS A 76 9.43 5.49 -6.02
C LYS A 76 9.35 6.32 -4.75
N LEU A 77 9.55 5.68 -3.62
CA LEU A 77 9.56 6.30 -2.28
C LEU A 77 11.01 6.59 -1.89
N TRP A 78 11.33 7.86 -1.68
CA TRP A 78 12.68 8.38 -1.49
C TRP A 78 12.93 8.84 -0.05
N GLY A 79 14.17 8.71 0.42
CA GLY A 79 14.63 9.24 1.70
C GLY A 79 13.79 8.70 2.87
N ASN A 80 13.21 9.60 3.67
CA ASN A 80 12.42 9.23 4.85
C ASN A 80 11.15 8.42 4.51
N MET A 81 10.63 8.55 3.28
CA MET A 81 9.47 7.76 2.83
C MET A 81 9.79 6.27 2.72
N VAL A 82 11.07 5.89 2.66
CA VAL A 82 11.49 4.48 2.68
C VAL A 82 11.09 3.83 4.01
N ASN A 83 11.22 4.53 5.13
CA ASN A 83 10.91 3.99 6.45
C ASN A 83 9.40 3.75 6.58
N LEU A 84 8.56 4.70 6.15
CA LEU A 84 7.09 4.52 6.13
C LEU A 84 6.66 3.37 5.21
N ALA A 85 7.40 3.14 4.12
CA ALA A 85 7.17 2.02 3.22
C ALA A 85 7.68 0.68 3.77
N MET A 86 8.38 0.66 4.89
CA MET A 86 8.72 -0.59 5.59
C MET A 86 7.52 -1.12 6.39
N ASP A 87 6.60 -0.24 6.80
CA ASP A 87 5.39 -0.62 7.52
C ASP A 87 4.27 -1.13 6.61
N CYS A 88 4.47 -1.05 5.28
CA CYS A 88 3.55 -1.60 4.29
C CYS A 88 3.84 -3.08 4.03
N GLU A 89 2.77 -3.86 3.91
CA GLU A 89 2.84 -5.26 3.49
C GLU A 89 2.12 -5.48 2.17
N LEU A 90 2.40 -6.61 1.51
CA LEU A 90 1.65 -7.04 0.35
C LEU A 90 0.16 -7.19 0.70
N ASP A 91 -0.70 -6.91 -0.28
CA ASP A 91 -2.15 -6.97 -0.19
C ASP A 91 -2.80 -6.00 0.82
N GLN A 92 -2.04 -5.07 1.41
CA GLN A 92 -2.62 -3.97 2.19
C GLN A 92 -3.13 -2.86 1.27
N THR A 93 -4.29 -2.29 1.62
CA THR A 93 -4.78 -1.06 0.98
C THR A 93 -4.10 0.15 1.60
N VAL A 94 -3.54 1.01 0.76
CA VAL A 94 -2.86 2.23 1.17
C VAL A 94 -3.41 3.45 0.45
N LEU A 95 -3.38 4.59 1.14
CA LEU A 95 -3.59 5.92 0.57
C LEU A 95 -2.25 6.63 0.50
N LEU A 96 -1.80 6.94 -0.71
CA LEU A 96 -0.64 7.82 -0.92
C LEU A 96 -1.12 9.16 -1.46
N SER A 97 -0.85 10.22 -0.69
CA SER A 97 -1.25 11.57 -1.04
C SER A 97 -0.08 12.39 -1.56
N CYS A 98 -0.38 13.32 -2.46
CA CYS A 98 0.58 14.30 -2.97
C CYS A 98 1.87 13.69 -3.54
N LEU A 99 1.74 12.70 -4.43
CA LEU A 99 2.81 12.17 -5.26
C LEU A 99 3.04 13.02 -6.51
N THR A 100 4.24 12.98 -7.07
CA THR A 100 4.57 13.68 -8.32
C THR A 100 4.61 12.68 -9.48
N LEU A 101 3.85 12.94 -10.54
CA LEU A 101 3.88 12.13 -11.75
C LEU A 101 5.19 12.30 -12.52
N ASP A 102 5.82 11.20 -12.87
CA ASP A 102 6.96 11.11 -13.77
C ASP A 102 6.62 10.26 -14.99
N LEU A 103 7.04 10.74 -16.15
CA LEU A 103 6.88 10.08 -17.44
C LEU A 103 8.27 9.86 -18.04
N TYR A 104 8.62 8.59 -18.26
CA TYR A 104 9.88 8.20 -18.90
C TYR A 104 9.62 7.12 -19.95
N LEU A 105 10.00 7.39 -21.20
CA LEU A 105 9.80 6.48 -22.34
C LEU A 105 8.37 5.87 -22.37
N ASN A 106 7.35 6.73 -22.26
CA ASN A 106 5.93 6.37 -22.20
C ASN A 106 5.48 5.52 -21.00
N ARG A 107 6.34 5.34 -19.99
CA ARG A 107 5.95 4.71 -18.72
C ARG A 107 5.67 5.78 -17.68
N ALA A 108 4.48 5.70 -17.10
CA ALA A 108 4.08 6.50 -15.95
C ALA A 108 4.56 5.85 -14.66
N SER A 109 5.23 6.62 -13.82
CA SER A 109 5.58 6.26 -12.45
C SER A 109 5.35 7.46 -11.54
N LEU A 110 5.23 7.22 -10.23
CA LEU A 110 5.06 8.26 -9.24
C LEU A 110 6.32 8.39 -8.40
N ASN A 111 6.66 9.60 -7.99
CA ASN A 111 7.73 9.86 -7.04
C ASN A 111 7.16 10.49 -5.78
N SER A 112 7.59 10.00 -4.63
CA SER A 112 7.40 10.74 -3.39
C SER A 112 8.18 12.06 -3.42
N ASN A 113 7.71 13.01 -2.63
CA ASN A 113 8.33 14.30 -2.40
C ASN A 113 8.09 14.73 -0.94
N PRO A 114 8.58 15.89 -0.48
CA PRO A 114 8.45 16.31 0.91
C PRO A 114 7.01 16.45 1.43
N SER A 115 6.03 16.61 0.54
CA SER A 115 4.61 16.72 0.90
C SER A 115 3.86 15.39 0.79
N THR A 116 4.52 14.32 0.36
CA THR A 116 3.88 13.01 0.24
C THR A 116 3.51 12.48 1.62
N THR A 117 2.34 11.88 1.75
CA THR A 117 1.97 11.09 2.92
C THR A 117 1.61 9.67 2.49
N LEU A 118 1.81 8.72 3.38
CA LEU A 118 1.41 7.34 3.23
C LEU A 118 0.58 6.94 4.45
N GLU A 119 -0.61 6.42 4.20
CA GLU A 119 -1.51 5.90 5.21
C GLU A 119 -1.90 4.46 4.85
N VAL A 120 -1.70 3.52 5.77
CA VAL A 120 -2.21 2.16 5.63
C VAL A 120 -3.66 2.15 6.08
N LEU A 121 -4.56 1.86 5.15
CA LEU A 121 -5.99 1.80 5.41
C LEU A 121 -6.31 0.43 6.01
N LYS A 122 -6.81 0.45 7.24
CA LYS A 122 -7.25 -0.74 7.98
C LYS A 122 -8.66 -1.14 7.54
N GLU A 123 -8.79 -1.51 6.28
CA GLU A 123 -10.04 -2.08 5.77
C GLU A 123 -10.18 -3.52 6.26
N GLU A 124 -11.33 -3.82 6.85
CA GLU A 124 -11.66 -5.14 7.35
C GLU A 124 -12.33 -5.95 6.25
N GLU A 125 -11.80 -7.14 5.99
CA GLU A 125 -12.35 -8.09 5.04
C GLU A 125 -12.78 -9.37 5.76
N HIS A 126 -13.72 -10.10 5.18
CA HIS A 126 -14.15 -11.39 5.71
C HIS A 126 -13.49 -12.53 4.94
N VAL A 127 -12.82 -13.42 5.68
CA VAL A 127 -12.30 -14.67 5.15
C VAL A 127 -13.12 -15.85 5.67
N ASN A 128 -13.45 -16.77 4.78
CA ASN A 128 -14.15 -18.01 5.10
C ASN A 128 -13.57 -19.16 4.27
N GLY A 129 -13.24 -20.29 4.90
CA GLY A 129 -12.71 -21.47 4.21
C GLY A 129 -12.18 -22.54 5.16
N ILE A 130 -11.76 -23.68 4.60
CA ILE A 130 -11.13 -24.76 5.35
C ILE A 130 -9.68 -24.37 5.62
N ILE A 131 -9.20 -24.63 6.84
CA ILE A 131 -7.79 -24.50 7.17
C ILE A 131 -7.04 -25.71 6.60
N GLU A 132 -6.19 -25.44 5.62
CA GLU A 132 -5.43 -26.44 4.87
C GLU A 132 -4.09 -26.78 5.54
N ALA A 133 -3.51 -25.81 6.25
CA ALA A 133 -2.27 -25.96 7.02
C ALA A 133 -2.17 -24.90 8.11
N ALA A 134 -1.35 -25.15 9.13
CA ALA A 134 -1.01 -24.19 10.18
C ALA A 134 0.49 -24.22 10.48
N CYS A 135 1.06 -23.04 10.71
CA CYS A 135 2.43 -22.82 11.17
C CYS A 135 2.38 -22.31 12.61
N PHE A 136 3.06 -23.01 13.52
CA PHE A 136 3.11 -22.71 14.95
C PHE A 136 4.46 -22.11 15.39
N ASP A 137 5.25 -21.63 14.43
CA ASP A 137 6.49 -20.90 14.73
C ASP A 137 6.15 -19.54 15.35
N GLU A 138 6.73 -19.21 16.51
CA GLU A 138 6.37 -18.01 17.29
C GLU A 138 6.56 -16.72 16.48
N ASP A 139 7.52 -16.70 15.56
CA ASP A 139 7.82 -15.54 14.71
C ASP A 139 6.93 -15.47 13.44
N GLU A 140 6.29 -16.58 13.04
CA GLU A 140 5.57 -16.71 11.76
C GLU A 140 4.24 -17.47 11.89
N LEU A 141 3.52 -17.21 12.99
CA LEU A 141 2.21 -17.80 13.25
C LEU A 141 1.23 -17.51 12.11
N SER A 142 0.82 -18.57 11.42
CA SER A 142 0.01 -18.43 10.21
C SER A 142 -0.80 -19.67 9.86
N ILE A 143 -1.85 -19.47 9.07
CA ILE A 143 -2.67 -20.54 8.51
C ILE A 143 -2.82 -20.41 7.01
N LEU A 144 -3.03 -21.53 6.33
CA LEU A 144 -3.33 -21.58 4.91
C LEU A 144 -4.84 -21.80 4.71
N VAL A 145 -5.49 -20.91 3.96
CA VAL A 145 -6.91 -21.01 3.59
C VAL A 145 -7.06 -20.55 2.14
N LYS A 146 -7.56 -21.41 1.25
CA LYS A 146 -7.76 -21.11 -0.18
C LYS A 146 -6.48 -20.62 -0.86
N ASP A 147 -5.39 -21.36 -0.72
CA ASP A 147 -4.08 -21.01 -1.30
C ASP A 147 -3.51 -19.65 -0.81
N HIS A 148 -4.01 -19.16 0.32
CA HIS A 148 -3.60 -17.90 0.91
C HIS A 148 -3.12 -18.09 2.34
N LEU A 149 -1.89 -17.64 2.59
CA LEU A 149 -1.28 -17.64 3.91
C LEU A 149 -1.76 -16.38 4.65
N TRP A 150 -2.29 -16.59 5.85
CA TRP A 150 -2.82 -15.56 6.72
C TRP A 150 -2.05 -15.59 8.04
N LYS A 151 -1.44 -14.46 8.39
CA LYS A 151 -0.73 -14.30 9.66
C LYS A 151 -1.71 -13.98 10.78
N MET A 152 -1.37 -14.31 12.03
CA MET A 152 -2.18 -13.93 13.18
C MET A 152 -1.37 -13.90 14.48
N GLU A 153 -1.91 -13.22 15.49
CA GLU A 153 -1.33 -13.26 16.82
C GLU A 153 -1.57 -14.60 17.53
N GLY A 154 -0.69 -14.92 18.49
CA GLY A 154 -0.74 -16.19 19.24
C GLY A 154 -2.07 -16.48 19.93
N HIS A 155 -2.74 -15.46 20.46
CA HIS A 155 -4.04 -15.63 21.12
C HIS A 155 -5.14 -16.06 20.12
N LEU A 156 -5.07 -15.61 18.87
CA LEU A 156 -5.98 -16.02 17.80
C LEU A 156 -5.65 -17.45 17.35
N MET A 157 -4.36 -17.79 17.21
CA MET A 157 -3.94 -19.15 16.90
C MET A 157 -4.43 -20.16 17.96
N GLN A 158 -4.31 -19.82 19.24
CA GLN A 158 -4.79 -20.64 20.36
C GLN A 158 -6.33 -20.78 20.37
N THR A 159 -7.05 -19.83 19.80
CA THR A 159 -8.51 -19.93 19.64
C THR A 159 -8.89 -21.01 18.63
N ILE A 160 -8.06 -21.22 17.61
CA ILE A 160 -8.25 -22.27 16.59
C ILE A 160 -7.67 -23.60 17.06
N PHE A 161 -6.44 -23.58 17.57
CA PHE A 161 -5.69 -24.76 17.98
C PHE A 161 -5.22 -24.63 19.44
N PRO A 162 -6.10 -24.88 20.44
CA PRO A 162 -5.77 -24.70 21.86
C PRO A 162 -4.59 -25.54 22.35
N LEU A 163 -4.32 -26.67 21.68
CA LEU A 163 -3.24 -27.59 22.01
C LEU A 163 -1.96 -27.33 21.21
N GLY A 164 -1.95 -26.35 20.29
CA GLY A 164 -0.81 -26.10 19.40
C GLY A 164 -0.61 -27.20 18.35
N GLU A 165 -1.64 -27.99 18.06
CA GLU A 165 -1.59 -29.08 17.09
C GLU A 165 -2.61 -28.84 15.96
N PHE A 166 -2.17 -29.08 14.72
CA PHE A 166 -3.05 -28.96 13.57
C PHE A 166 -4.13 -30.05 13.58
N SER A 167 -5.38 -29.63 13.39
CA SER A 167 -6.54 -30.52 13.19
C SER A 167 -7.12 -30.29 11.79
N PRO A 168 -7.28 -31.34 10.97
CA PRO A 168 -7.86 -31.19 9.64
C PRO A 168 -9.35 -30.83 9.68
N ASN A 169 -9.87 -30.33 8.56
CA ASN A 169 -11.29 -30.02 8.35
C ASN A 169 -11.85 -28.95 9.31
N MET A 170 -11.00 -28.04 9.80
CA MET A 170 -11.48 -26.88 10.55
C MET A 170 -11.97 -25.80 9.59
N MET A 171 -13.23 -25.40 9.75
CA MET A 171 -13.79 -24.24 9.05
C MET A 171 -13.42 -22.96 9.79
N LEU A 172 -12.78 -22.01 9.10
CA LEU A 172 -12.51 -20.67 9.59
C LEU A 172 -13.58 -19.69 9.11
N LYS A 173 -14.10 -18.86 10.02
CA LYS A 173 -14.69 -17.56 9.70
C LYS A 173 -13.99 -16.47 10.50
N ALA A 174 -13.37 -15.53 9.81
CA ALA A 174 -12.54 -14.51 10.44
C ALA A 174 -12.63 -13.16 9.72
N ILE A 175 -12.23 -12.11 10.43
CA ILE A 175 -11.99 -10.78 9.90
C ILE A 175 -10.48 -10.62 9.70
N THR A 176 -10.10 -10.06 8.56
CA THR A 176 -8.71 -9.78 8.19
C THR A 176 -8.49 -8.29 7.95
N ARG A 177 -7.24 -7.85 8.14
CA ARG A 177 -6.72 -6.55 7.69
C ARG A 177 -5.44 -6.81 6.89
N GLY A 178 -5.51 -6.67 5.56
CA GLY A 178 -4.46 -7.19 4.68
C GLY A 178 -4.28 -8.69 4.90
N ARG A 179 -3.04 -9.18 5.02
CA ARG A 179 -2.73 -10.62 5.26
C ARG A 179 -2.85 -11.07 6.72
N ASN A 180 -3.34 -10.22 7.62
CA ASN A 180 -3.43 -10.54 9.05
C ASN A 180 -4.87 -10.83 9.45
N ILE A 181 -5.12 -11.96 10.11
CA ILE A 181 -6.37 -12.22 10.81
C ILE A 181 -6.37 -11.42 12.10
N VAL A 182 -7.42 -10.64 12.32
CA VAL A 182 -7.58 -9.75 13.48
C VAL A 182 -8.73 -10.17 14.40
N GLU A 183 -9.65 -11.00 13.90
CA GLU A 183 -10.77 -11.52 14.69
C GLU A 183 -11.23 -12.87 14.14
N ILE A 184 -11.60 -13.80 15.02
CA ILE A 184 -12.16 -15.11 14.66
C ILE A 184 -13.58 -15.19 15.21
N HIS A 185 -14.55 -15.48 14.35
CA HIS A 185 -15.95 -15.59 14.75
C HIS A 185 -16.36 -17.02 15.04
N VAL A 186 -15.89 -17.98 14.24
CA VAL A 186 -16.32 -19.37 14.36
C VAL A 186 -15.23 -20.29 13.83
N THR A 187 -14.94 -21.33 14.61
CA THR A 187 -14.18 -22.50 14.16
C THR A 187 -15.00 -23.76 14.42
N ILE A 188 -15.33 -24.54 13.37
CA ILE A 188 -16.07 -25.80 13.50
C ILE A 188 -15.27 -26.90 12.81
N GLN A 189 -15.11 -28.04 13.48
CA GLN A 189 -14.58 -29.26 12.86
C GLN A 189 -15.68 -29.90 12.02
N THR A 190 -15.54 -29.92 10.69
CA THR A 190 -16.49 -30.62 9.82
C THR A 190 -16.15 -32.12 9.81
N LEU A 191 -17.14 -32.93 10.17
CA LEU A 191 -17.10 -34.40 10.15
C LEU A 191 -16.93 -34.95 8.74
#